data_AF-Q0ULN7-F1
#
_entry.id   AF-Q0ULN7-F1
#
_cell.length_a   1.000
_cell.length_b   1.000
_cell.length_c   1.000
_cell.angle_alpha   90.00
_cell.angle_beta   90.00
_cell.angle_gamma   90.00
#
_symmetry.space_group_name_H-M   'P 1'
#
loop_
_entity.id
_entity.type
_entity.pdbx_description
1 polymer ?
#
loop_
_entity_poly.entity_id
_entity_poly.type
_entity_poly.pdbx_seq_one_letter_code
_entity_poly.pdbx_strand_id
1 'polypeptide(L)'
;MSLLSSNVVNYLGTFPHSRTRIHHAPCHASLTLRAVWRYLQEAGFGNAALQLSRCWIRDPETLPFARNVEPHTLIRILQDGMCFDDLQAEATNTEPRYRFGPNHGQPYSARNGAHLTLDKGIPAHELASEANGAVQEPPPKKGVKRKKAKQPNGIEQRPEPETNGEAMEVEQNGVNHATNSVRAESEAPISEAESPTVADIPISTLSIGQDAEIQTEVVADLAQGTIFIPQSKELAKVVQHTSWGPPGAPVLLAAGKSVLQIHFVTKDAVHESSSPVRTGDVFLPVDNFAITALCWQSPAEITVSAREECSNEIGEKMLVDKLIKLIDGGSNSHVISSTAGLVNTLRWNPDKELLLSISTDGEKGSIKVWKNDSDSIPTWTEFTDTVIFDALWISETAFVVCGIELFKIYEVGDTLTTQRTLDTHVTWENVKFDPSSGIVAALGVDGQATYLGILHPNDSINLQTHDYPDQYPTDLDFRVRTTANTLTNGSSVPSTLLATCSMSGAVRIWDANEPFKSVKRMPTTDDTQALKIAFSPNGSLLAAAGPDAVTVWDVERRDVPVACWRAKDWTADKWDPSVNGEFSLGWDPDSSRLSIALGNQIAVITIAR
;
A
#
# COMPACT_ATOMS: atom_id res chain seq x y z
N MET A 1 -25.68 25.84 47.98
CA MET A 1 -25.55 24.40 48.24
C MET A 1 -24.21 23.94 47.66
N SER A 2 -23.04 24.29 48.23
CA SER A 2 -22.44 23.92 49.53
C SER A 2 -22.27 22.41 49.70
N LEU A 3 -21.11 21.88 49.28
CA LEU A 3 -20.31 20.81 49.93
C LEU A 3 -19.20 20.32 48.98
N LEU A 4 -18.29 21.21 48.56
CA LEU A 4 -17.02 20.84 47.92
C LEU A 4 -15.95 21.89 48.27
N SER A 5 -15.65 21.99 49.56
CA SER A 5 -14.39 22.57 50.04
C SER A 5 -13.89 21.71 51.19
N SER A 6 -12.58 21.55 51.29
CA SER A 6 -11.84 20.64 52.19
C SER A 6 -11.73 19.19 51.71
N ASN A 7 -10.61 18.87 51.04
CA ASN A 7 -9.75 17.70 51.33
C ASN A 7 -8.72 17.45 50.21
N VAL A 8 -7.92 18.46 49.85
CA VAL A 8 -6.77 18.27 48.92
C VAL A 8 -5.42 18.63 49.58
N VAL A 9 -5.38 18.87 50.89
CA VAL A 9 -4.14 19.34 51.56
C VAL A 9 -3.38 18.28 52.37
N ASN A 10 -3.89 17.06 52.57
CA ASN A 10 -3.30 16.12 53.55
C ASN A 10 -2.80 14.77 53.01
N TYR A 11 -2.06 14.71 51.90
CA TYR A 11 -1.32 13.49 51.53
C TYR A 11 0.09 13.75 50.96
N LEU A 12 0.78 14.77 51.46
CA LEU A 12 2.25 14.88 51.34
C LEU A 12 2.88 14.61 52.71
N GLY A 13 2.99 13.32 53.03
CA GLY A 13 3.73 12.81 54.18
C GLY A 13 5.05 12.20 53.72
N THR A 14 6.15 12.83 54.14
CA THR A 14 7.55 12.40 54.05
C THR A 14 7.78 10.90 54.26
N PHE A 15 8.58 10.25 53.41
CA PHE A 15 9.27 8.99 53.75
C PHE A 15 10.75 9.00 53.34
N PRO A 16 11.63 8.33 54.11
CA PRO A 16 13.08 8.40 54.02
C PRO A 16 13.67 7.29 53.12
N HIS A 17 14.96 7.40 52.86
CA HIS A 17 15.79 6.41 52.14
C HIS A 17 15.59 4.97 52.66
N SER A 18 15.09 4.06 51.82
CA SER A 18 15.54 2.67 51.75
C SER A 18 14.92 1.95 50.54
N ARG A 19 15.72 1.06 49.93
CA ARG A 19 15.35 0.19 48.82
C ARG A 19 14.24 -0.78 49.24
N THR A 20 13.03 -0.60 48.71
CA THR A 20 12.01 -1.67 48.63
C THR A 20 11.00 -1.34 47.53
N ARG A 21 10.60 -2.37 46.76
CA ARG A 21 9.56 -2.32 45.72
C ARG A 21 8.28 -1.68 46.28
N ILE A 22 7.82 -0.62 45.63
CA ILE A 22 6.56 0.05 45.99
C ILE A 22 5.40 -0.63 45.23
N HIS A 23 4.57 -1.36 45.96
CA HIS A 23 3.17 -1.63 45.60
C HIS A 23 2.31 -0.48 46.15
N HIS A 24 1.59 0.27 45.29
CA HIS A 24 0.40 1.13 45.54
C HIS A 24 0.15 1.95 44.25
N ALA A 25 -1.04 2.28 43.72
CA ALA A 25 -2.48 2.03 43.92
C ALA A 25 -3.16 2.40 42.54
N PRO A 26 -4.42 2.06 42.24
CA PRO A 26 -4.95 2.11 40.86
C PRO A 26 -5.22 3.54 40.40
N CYS A 27 -4.44 4.04 39.44
CA CYS A 27 -4.76 5.29 38.75
C CYS A 27 -5.81 5.01 37.65
N HIS A 28 -7.06 5.36 37.93
CA HIS A 28 -8.13 5.32 36.91
C HIS A 28 -7.75 6.22 35.72
N ALA A 29 -7.88 5.69 34.49
CA ALA A 29 -7.61 6.39 33.23
C ALA A 29 -8.35 7.74 33.06
N SER A 30 -9.40 7.98 33.86
CA SER A 30 -10.13 9.26 33.86
C SER A 30 -9.37 10.41 34.52
N LEU A 31 -8.45 10.13 35.45
CA LEU A 31 -7.67 11.15 36.17
C LEU A 31 -6.50 11.67 35.32
N THR A 32 -5.80 10.77 34.63
CA THR A 32 -4.68 11.11 33.74
C THR A 32 -5.16 11.93 32.53
N LEU A 33 -6.26 11.55 31.90
CA LEU A 33 -6.82 12.34 30.79
C LEU A 33 -7.46 13.67 31.24
N ARG A 34 -7.97 13.76 32.48
CA ARG A 34 -8.43 15.06 33.03
C ARG A 34 -7.28 16.04 33.22
N ALA A 35 -6.11 15.55 33.61
CA ALA A 35 -4.90 16.37 33.71
C ALA A 35 -4.45 16.86 32.32
N VAL A 36 -4.53 16.00 31.29
CA VAL A 36 -4.22 16.37 29.89
C VAL A 36 -5.21 17.40 29.34
N TRP A 37 -6.51 17.21 29.57
CA TRP A 37 -7.53 18.19 29.14
C TRP A 37 -7.32 19.55 29.79
N ARG A 38 -6.99 19.56 31.10
CA ARG A 38 -6.72 20.80 31.83
C ARG A 38 -5.43 21.47 31.38
N TYR A 39 -4.38 20.70 31.12
CA TYR A 39 -3.14 21.19 30.52
C TYR A 39 -3.39 21.85 29.15
N LEU A 40 -4.15 21.21 28.27
CA LEU A 40 -4.47 21.76 26.94
C LEU A 40 -5.26 23.07 27.03
N GLN A 41 -6.16 23.17 28.02
CA GLN A 41 -6.94 24.37 28.25
C GLN A 41 -6.09 25.52 28.85
N GLU A 42 -5.21 25.20 29.79
CA GLU A 42 -4.34 26.16 30.47
C GLU A 42 -3.13 26.58 29.61
N ALA A 43 -2.72 25.76 28.63
CA ALA A 43 -1.65 26.05 27.66
C ALA A 43 -2.11 26.79 26.39
N GLY A 44 -3.38 27.20 26.31
CA GLY A 44 -3.91 28.00 25.19
C GLY A 44 -4.37 27.20 23.96
N PHE A 45 -4.33 25.87 24.00
CA PHE A 45 -4.83 24.99 22.93
C PHE A 45 -6.32 24.68 23.07
N GLY A 46 -7.14 25.74 23.11
CA GLY A 46 -8.59 25.66 23.36
C GLY A 46 -9.35 24.78 22.36
N ASN A 47 -9.01 24.86 21.07
CA ASN A 47 -9.66 24.04 20.04
C ASN A 47 -9.35 22.53 20.20
N ALA A 48 -8.11 22.19 20.57
CA ALA A 48 -7.72 20.80 20.83
C ALA A 48 -8.40 20.24 22.08
N ALA A 49 -8.51 21.03 23.15
CA ALA A 49 -9.26 20.65 24.35
C ALA A 49 -10.75 20.45 24.06
N LEU A 50 -11.31 21.26 23.16
CA LEU A 50 -12.73 21.19 22.77
C LEU A 50 -13.00 19.99 21.86
N GLN A 51 -12.10 19.68 20.93
CA GLN A 51 -12.15 18.48 20.10
C GLN A 51 -11.98 17.20 20.93
N LEU A 52 -11.04 17.20 21.89
CA LEU A 52 -10.86 16.11 22.84
C LEU A 52 -12.10 15.89 23.74
N SER A 53 -12.80 16.98 24.10
CA SER A 53 -14.07 16.89 24.83
C SER A 53 -15.22 16.35 23.98
N ARG A 54 -15.24 16.65 22.68
CA ARG A 54 -16.29 16.22 21.73
C ARG A 54 -16.11 14.79 21.27
N CYS A 55 -14.87 14.36 21.10
CA CYS A 55 -14.49 13.00 20.74
C CYS A 55 -14.32 12.09 21.97
N TRP A 56 -14.74 12.56 23.16
CA TRP A 56 -14.63 11.78 24.39
C TRP A 56 -15.58 10.60 24.37
N ILE A 57 -15.01 9.39 24.26
CA ILE A 57 -15.76 8.15 24.39
C ILE A 57 -15.85 7.82 25.87
N ARG A 58 -17.08 7.82 26.41
CA ARG A 58 -17.34 7.57 27.84
C ARG A 58 -17.02 6.13 28.27
N ASP A 59 -16.97 5.21 27.32
CA ASP A 59 -16.65 3.81 27.54
C ASP A 59 -15.56 3.32 26.56
N PRO A 60 -14.27 3.56 26.87
CA PRO A 60 -13.17 3.25 25.95
C PRO A 60 -13.01 1.75 25.67
N GLU A 61 -13.61 0.87 26.49
CA GLU A 61 -13.65 -0.60 26.29
C GLU A 61 -14.52 -1.01 25.08
N THR A 62 -15.33 -0.10 24.54
CA THR A 62 -16.15 -0.34 23.34
C THR A 62 -15.36 -0.26 22.04
N LEU A 63 -14.13 0.23 22.08
CA LEU A 63 -13.29 0.35 20.89
C LEU A 63 -12.77 -1.04 20.46
N PRO A 64 -12.79 -1.37 19.15
CA PRO A 64 -12.47 -2.70 18.66
C PRO A 64 -11.04 -3.16 18.99
N PHE A 65 -10.13 -2.21 19.21
CA PHE A 65 -8.75 -2.47 19.62
C PHE A 65 -8.54 -2.47 21.14
N ALA A 66 -9.52 -2.04 21.95
CA ALA A 66 -9.35 -1.92 23.40
C ALA A 66 -9.02 -3.26 24.07
N ARG A 67 -9.59 -4.36 23.54
CA ARG A 67 -9.29 -5.74 23.97
C ARG A 67 -7.85 -6.18 23.73
N ASN A 68 -7.14 -5.49 22.83
CA ASN A 68 -5.76 -5.81 22.44
C ASN A 68 -4.74 -4.94 23.18
N VAL A 69 -5.18 -3.95 23.97
CA VAL A 69 -4.30 -3.05 24.73
C VAL A 69 -4.32 -3.45 26.18
N GLU A 70 -3.19 -3.97 26.69
CA GLU A 70 -3.11 -4.36 28.10
C GLU A 70 -3.33 -3.13 29.02
N PRO A 71 -4.01 -3.30 30.17
CA PRO A 71 -4.10 -2.26 31.16
C PRO A 71 -2.70 -1.74 31.53
N HIS A 72 -2.52 -0.42 31.58
CA HIS A 72 -1.24 0.24 31.89
C HIS A 72 -0.18 0.20 30.78
N THR A 73 -0.52 -0.21 29.55
CA THR A 73 0.39 -0.17 28.39
C THR A 73 1.04 1.20 28.20
N LEU A 74 0.27 2.29 28.32
CA LEU A 74 0.82 3.65 28.20
C LEU A 74 1.86 3.97 29.28
N ILE A 75 1.63 3.48 30.50
CA ILE A 75 2.55 3.68 31.63
C ILE A 75 3.82 2.85 31.40
N ARG A 76 3.70 1.62 30.88
CA ARG A 76 4.85 0.79 30.49
C ARG A 76 5.66 1.44 29.37
N ILE A 77 5.02 1.92 28.31
CA ILE A 77 5.70 2.62 27.20
C ILE A 77 6.47 3.85 27.72
N LEU A 78 5.88 4.62 28.64
CA LEU A 78 6.56 5.75 29.27
C LEU A 78 7.74 5.31 30.13
N GLN A 79 7.59 4.23 30.90
CA GLN A 79 8.67 3.66 31.72
C GLN A 79 9.82 3.11 30.86
N ASP A 80 9.50 2.39 29.79
CA ASP A 80 10.45 1.86 28.83
C ASP A 80 11.18 2.98 28.10
N GLY A 81 10.47 4.04 27.71
CA GLY A 81 11.06 5.23 27.10
C GLY A 81 12.02 5.98 28.04
N MET A 82 11.70 6.08 29.33
CA MET A 82 12.63 6.65 30.32
C MET A 82 13.85 5.75 30.54
N CYS A 83 13.64 4.43 30.64
CA CYS A 83 14.73 3.47 30.77
C CYS A 83 15.67 3.50 29.56
N PHE A 84 15.11 3.68 28.36
CA PHE A 84 15.88 3.82 27.13
C PHE A 84 16.69 5.12 27.11
N ASP A 85 16.12 6.26 27.55
CA ASP A 85 16.84 7.54 27.65
C ASP A 85 18.01 7.45 28.65
N ASP A 86 17.82 6.78 29.79
CA ASP A 86 18.88 6.54 30.78
C ASP A 86 19.99 5.63 30.23
N LEU A 87 19.64 4.52 29.57
CA LEU A 87 20.61 3.59 28.96
C LEU A 87 21.37 4.24 27.80
N GLN A 88 20.68 5.05 26.99
CA GLN A 88 21.31 5.81 25.92
C GLN A 88 22.32 6.81 26.49
N ALA A 89 21.92 7.55 27.53
CA ALA A 89 22.79 8.49 28.23
C ALA A 89 24.05 7.82 28.82
N GLU A 90 23.91 6.63 29.41
CA GLU A 90 25.02 5.84 29.92
C GLU A 90 25.96 5.35 28.80
N ALA A 91 25.39 4.89 27.67
CA ALA A 91 26.16 4.43 26.51
C ALA A 91 26.94 5.54 25.79
N THR A 92 26.37 6.76 25.71
CA THR A 92 27.03 7.92 25.09
C THR A 92 27.79 8.81 26.07
N ASN A 93 27.81 8.47 27.37
CA ASN A 93 28.46 9.25 28.43
C ASN A 93 27.92 10.71 28.49
N THR A 94 26.63 10.86 28.25
CA THR A 94 25.88 12.14 28.24
C THR A 94 24.84 12.17 29.37
N GLU A 95 24.24 13.33 29.66
CA GLU A 95 23.14 13.38 30.64
C GLU A 95 21.81 12.89 30.03
N PRO A 96 20.90 12.27 30.82
CA PRO A 96 19.55 11.92 30.37
C PRO A 96 18.79 13.17 29.92
N ARG A 97 18.04 13.06 28.83
CA ARG A 97 17.30 14.16 28.24
C ARG A 97 16.11 14.56 29.12
N TYR A 98 15.53 13.62 29.86
CA TYR A 98 14.36 13.86 30.69
C TYR A 98 14.66 13.67 32.19
N ARG A 99 14.83 14.76 32.94
CA ARG A 99 14.98 14.75 34.41
C ARG A 99 13.69 15.15 35.11
N PHE A 100 12.92 14.17 35.57
CA PHE A 100 11.76 14.42 36.42
C PHE A 100 12.18 14.55 37.89
N GLY A 101 12.58 15.75 38.30
CA GLY A 101 12.86 16.08 39.70
C GLY A 101 11.59 16.47 40.48
N PRO A 102 11.70 16.69 41.81
CA PRO A 102 10.60 17.20 42.65
C PRO A 102 10.19 18.66 42.32
N ASN A 103 10.88 19.31 41.37
CA ASN A 103 10.61 20.67 40.95
C ASN A 103 10.05 20.63 39.51
N HIS A 104 8.74 20.84 39.37
CA HIS A 104 8.01 20.78 38.08
C HIS A 104 8.23 22.02 37.20
N GLY A 105 9.40 22.64 37.24
CA GLY A 105 9.67 23.93 36.61
C GLY A 105 8.99 25.11 37.33
N GLN A 106 9.19 26.32 36.80
CA GLN A 106 8.50 27.49 37.33
C GLN A 106 6.98 27.35 37.13
N PRO A 107 6.14 27.71 38.12
CA PRO A 107 4.70 27.76 37.90
C PRO A 107 4.43 28.74 36.76
N TYR A 108 3.86 28.25 35.66
CA TYR A 108 3.50 29.09 34.52
C TYR A 108 2.60 30.25 34.99
N SER A 109 3.12 31.47 34.78
CA SER A 109 2.45 32.77 34.87
C SER A 109 1.37 32.92 35.95
N ALA A 110 1.77 33.51 37.07
CA ALA A 110 0.86 34.20 37.97
C ALA A 110 0.00 35.23 37.20
N ARG A 111 -1.29 35.27 37.56
CA ARG A 111 -2.29 36.29 37.20
C ARG A 111 -1.67 37.68 36.99
N ASN A 112 -1.64 38.15 35.74
CA ASN A 112 -1.73 39.58 35.48
C ASN A 112 -3.21 39.96 35.53
N GLY A 113 -3.61 40.65 36.60
CA GLY A 113 -4.97 41.02 36.95
C GLY A 113 -5.60 42.13 36.10
N ALA A 114 -5.46 42.07 34.78
CA ALA A 114 -6.23 42.91 33.87
C ALA A 114 -6.79 42.01 32.76
N HIS A 115 -8.11 42.07 32.55
CA HIS A 115 -8.94 41.20 31.68
C HIS A 115 -9.52 39.94 32.35
N LEU A 116 -10.36 40.18 33.36
CA LEU A 116 -11.48 39.31 33.71
C LEU A 116 -12.54 39.35 32.58
N THR A 117 -12.81 38.22 31.92
CA THR A 117 -14.04 38.06 31.10
C THR A 117 -14.87 36.83 31.47
N LEU A 118 -14.49 36.06 32.49
CA LEU A 118 -15.29 34.89 32.90
C LEU A 118 -16.45 35.19 33.87
N ASP A 119 -16.58 36.43 34.36
CA ASP A 119 -17.67 36.81 35.29
C ASP A 119 -18.85 37.53 34.61
N LYS A 120 -18.80 37.79 33.29
CA LYS A 120 -19.86 38.55 32.58
C LYS A 120 -20.75 37.75 31.64
N GLY A 121 -20.60 36.42 31.57
CA GLY A 121 -21.54 35.56 30.84
C GLY A 121 -21.64 35.86 29.33
N ILE A 122 -20.53 36.26 28.70
CA ILE A 122 -20.48 36.49 27.24
C ILE A 122 -20.03 35.19 26.55
N PRO A 123 -20.74 34.69 25.52
CA PRO A 123 -20.36 33.47 24.82
C PRO A 123 -19.09 33.64 23.97
N ALA A 124 -18.19 32.64 24.02
CA ALA A 124 -16.83 32.66 23.47
C ALA A 124 -16.67 33.08 21.99
N HIS A 125 -17.72 33.00 21.17
CA HIS A 125 -17.68 33.40 19.77
C HIS A 125 -17.51 34.92 19.54
N GLU A 126 -17.87 35.77 20.52
CA GLU A 126 -17.71 37.23 20.44
C GLU A 126 -16.31 37.70 20.88
N LEU A 127 -15.54 36.85 21.57
CA LEU A 127 -14.14 37.14 21.93
C LEU A 127 -13.16 36.82 20.80
N ALA A 128 -13.61 36.09 19.78
CA ALA A 128 -12.79 35.65 18.66
C ALA A 128 -12.73 36.67 17.50
N SER A 129 -13.59 37.71 17.49
CA SER A 129 -13.64 38.67 16.39
C SER A 129 -12.60 39.79 16.46
N GLU A 130 -11.89 39.97 17.59
CA GLU A 130 -10.87 41.02 17.73
C GLU A 130 -9.43 40.51 17.57
N ALA A 131 -9.22 39.19 17.52
CA ALA A 131 -7.90 38.61 17.31
C ALA A 131 -7.82 37.91 15.94
N ASN A 132 -7.30 38.66 14.97
CA ASN A 132 -6.88 38.27 13.62
C ASN A 132 -7.91 38.53 12.51
N GLY A 133 -7.61 39.58 11.72
CA GLY A 133 -8.33 39.91 10.51
C GLY A 133 -8.05 38.91 9.38
N ALA A 134 -9.10 38.24 8.93
CA ALA A 134 -9.31 37.82 7.54
C ALA A 134 -10.82 37.60 7.34
N VAL A 135 -11.33 38.14 6.24
CA VAL A 135 -12.76 38.25 5.90
C VAL A 135 -13.36 36.86 5.64
N GLN A 136 -14.48 36.52 6.30
CA GLN A 136 -15.35 35.42 5.89
C GLN A 136 -16.51 35.95 5.04
N GLU A 137 -16.72 35.32 3.87
CA GLU A 137 -17.92 35.46 3.05
C GLU A 137 -19.19 35.02 3.80
N PRO A 138 -20.37 35.61 3.48
CA PRO A 138 -21.57 35.40 4.27
C PRO A 138 -22.27 34.06 3.96
N PRO A 139 -22.78 33.33 4.97
CA PRO A 139 -23.62 32.15 4.76
C PRO A 139 -25.05 32.52 4.32
N PRO A 140 -25.79 31.60 3.65
CA PRO A 140 -27.07 31.89 3.03
C PRO A 140 -28.18 32.15 4.07
N LYS A 141 -28.99 33.17 3.80
CA LYS A 141 -30.10 33.65 4.64
C LYS A 141 -31.20 32.59 4.77
N LYS A 142 -31.44 32.11 6.00
CA LYS A 142 -32.68 31.41 6.37
C LYS A 142 -33.75 32.39 6.86
N GLY A 143 -34.83 32.48 6.10
CA GLY A 143 -36.19 32.42 6.63
C GLY A 143 -37.10 33.64 6.40
N VAL A 144 -38.30 33.39 5.86
CA VAL A 144 -39.51 34.16 6.25
C VAL A 144 -40.71 33.21 6.38
N LYS A 145 -41.32 33.22 7.56
CA LYS A 145 -42.59 32.56 7.93
C LYS A 145 -43.81 33.42 7.55
N ARG A 146 -44.95 32.78 7.25
CA ARG A 146 -46.33 33.28 7.43
C ARG A 146 -47.27 32.06 7.48
N LYS A 147 -48.39 31.96 8.20
CA LYS A 147 -48.91 32.47 9.49
C LYS A 147 -50.18 31.60 9.77
N LYS A 148 -50.43 31.29 11.05
CA LYS A 148 -51.50 30.47 11.70
C LYS A 148 -52.97 30.55 11.21
N ALA A 149 -53.72 29.45 11.46
CA ALA A 149 -54.97 29.30 12.25
C ALA A 149 -55.55 27.87 12.05
N LYS A 150 -56.31 27.15 12.92
CA LYS A 150 -56.61 27.08 14.37
C LYS A 150 -57.37 25.72 14.58
N GLN A 151 -57.18 25.07 15.74
CA GLN A 151 -57.76 23.81 16.31
C GLN A 151 -59.32 23.79 16.43
N PRO A 152 -60.06 22.71 16.86
CA PRO A 152 -59.70 21.78 17.98
C PRO A 152 -60.30 20.33 18.08
N ASN A 153 -59.75 19.59 19.06
CA ASN A 153 -60.33 18.61 20.03
C ASN A 153 -61.20 17.39 19.65
N GLY A 154 -60.90 16.26 20.30
CA GLY A 154 -61.85 15.18 20.62
C GLY A 154 -61.17 13.89 21.10
N ILE A 155 -61.65 13.27 22.18
CA ILE A 155 -60.98 12.27 23.03
C ILE A 155 -61.69 10.89 22.96
N GLU A 156 -60.87 9.82 23.04
CA GLU A 156 -61.07 8.44 23.58
C GLU A 156 -62.06 7.36 23.05
N GLN A 157 -61.50 6.13 23.14
CA GLN A 157 -62.06 4.83 23.57
C GLN A 157 -62.72 3.82 22.58
N ARG A 158 -62.21 2.58 22.71
CA ARG A 158 -62.66 1.22 22.26
C ARG A 158 -64.03 0.87 22.89
N PRO A 159 -64.94 0.00 22.37
CA PRO A 159 -64.71 -1.39 21.90
C PRO A 159 -65.60 -1.95 20.74
N GLU A 160 -65.31 -3.20 20.31
CA GLU A 160 -66.16 -4.12 19.51
C GLU A 160 -67.41 -4.61 20.30
N PRO A 161 -68.43 -5.38 19.77
CA PRO A 161 -68.43 -6.30 18.61
C PRO A 161 -69.76 -6.49 17.80
N GLU A 162 -69.73 -7.44 16.85
CA GLU A 162 -70.81 -8.33 16.32
C GLU A 162 -72.03 -7.80 15.49
N THR A 163 -72.25 -8.38 14.29
CA THR A 163 -73.38 -9.29 13.90
C THR A 163 -73.81 -9.22 12.40
N ASN A 164 -74.20 -10.42 11.89
CA ASN A 164 -75.13 -10.78 10.80
C ASN A 164 -74.76 -10.45 9.34
N GLY A 165 -74.98 -11.31 8.34
CA GLY A 165 -75.72 -12.58 8.19
C GLY A 165 -76.12 -12.71 6.71
N GLU A 166 -75.89 -13.85 6.06
CA GLU A 166 -76.87 -14.75 5.38
C GLU A 166 -76.10 -15.59 4.33
N ALA A 167 -76.53 -16.73 3.78
CA ALA A 167 -77.18 -17.97 4.20
C ALA A 167 -77.48 -18.75 2.89
N MET A 168 -77.07 -20.02 2.76
CA MET A 168 -77.65 -21.09 1.92
C MET A 168 -76.98 -22.42 2.33
N GLU A 169 -77.63 -23.18 3.22
CA GLU A 169 -78.46 -24.39 2.96
C GLU A 169 -77.65 -25.68 2.70
N VAL A 170 -77.53 -26.60 3.70
CA VAL A 170 -78.36 -27.83 3.95
C VAL A 170 -77.67 -29.05 3.26
N GLU A 171 -77.23 -30.15 3.89
CA GLU A 171 -77.84 -31.16 4.82
C GLU A 171 -76.71 -31.78 5.71
N GLN A 172 -76.80 -31.90 7.04
CA GLN A 172 -77.53 -32.82 7.94
C GLN A 172 -77.04 -34.28 8.09
N ASN A 173 -76.71 -34.60 9.36
CA ASN A 173 -76.73 -35.88 10.10
C ASN A 173 -75.55 -36.86 9.88
N GLY A 174 -74.89 -37.43 10.90
CA GLY A 174 -74.98 -37.40 12.37
C GLY A 174 -73.72 -38.14 12.92
N VAL A 175 -72.99 -37.61 13.91
CA VAL A 175 -73.16 -37.74 15.38
C VAL A 175 -72.75 -39.12 15.97
N ASN A 176 -71.70 -39.05 16.80
CA ASN A 176 -71.29 -39.89 17.95
C ASN A 176 -70.74 -41.31 17.68
N HIS A 177 -69.69 -41.81 18.34
CA HIS A 177 -69.34 -41.73 19.77
C HIS A 177 -67.83 -41.83 20.02
N ALA A 178 -67.42 -41.19 21.11
CA ALA A 178 -66.15 -41.36 21.82
C ALA A 178 -66.08 -42.72 22.56
N THR A 179 -64.87 -43.23 22.85
CA THR A 179 -64.30 -43.37 24.22
C THR A 179 -63.11 -44.36 24.30
N ASN A 180 -62.26 -44.11 25.30
CA ASN A 180 -61.36 -45.03 26.04
C ASN A 180 -59.87 -45.16 25.66
N SER A 181 -59.09 -44.19 26.17
CA SER A 181 -58.06 -44.32 27.22
C SER A 181 -57.20 -45.60 27.42
N VAL A 182 -55.88 -45.38 27.36
CA VAL A 182 -54.83 -45.70 28.37
C VAL A 182 -54.35 -47.16 28.51
N ARG A 183 -53.07 -47.43 28.16
CA ARG A 183 -51.90 -47.60 29.07
C ARG A 183 -50.81 -48.52 28.47
N ALA A 184 -49.55 -48.08 28.56
CA ALA A 184 -48.28 -48.85 28.71
C ALA A 184 -47.96 -49.95 27.69
N GLU A 185 -46.72 -50.33 27.35
CA GLU A 185 -45.33 -49.97 27.60
C GLU A 185 -44.55 -50.90 26.63
N SER A 186 -43.33 -50.53 26.25
CA SER A 186 -42.28 -51.46 25.76
C SER A 186 -42.44 -52.10 24.38
N GLU A 187 -41.59 -51.71 23.43
CA GLU A 187 -40.48 -52.53 22.91
C GLU A 187 -39.96 -51.95 21.58
N ALA A 188 -38.64 -51.88 21.48
CA ALA A 188 -37.93 -51.47 20.27
C ALA A 188 -37.86 -52.65 19.28
N PRO A 189 -38.13 -52.46 17.98
CA PRO A 189 -37.72 -53.42 16.98
C PRO A 189 -36.32 -53.10 16.45
N ILE A 190 -35.48 -54.11 16.58
CA ILE A 190 -34.22 -54.31 15.86
C ILE A 190 -34.53 -54.26 14.35
N SER A 191 -33.93 -53.33 13.62
CA SER A 191 -33.90 -53.37 12.16
C SER A 191 -32.56 -53.95 11.73
N GLU A 192 -32.59 -55.20 11.26
CA GLU A 192 -31.59 -55.74 10.36
C GLU A 192 -31.59 -54.89 9.09
N ALA A 193 -30.44 -54.30 8.74
CA ALA A 193 -30.19 -53.75 7.42
C ALA A 193 -28.87 -54.36 6.94
N GLU A 194 -29.01 -55.42 6.15
CA GLU A 194 -27.93 -55.95 5.32
C GLU A 194 -27.36 -54.84 4.43
N SER A 195 -26.04 -54.71 4.44
CA SER A 195 -25.30 -53.85 3.52
C SER A 195 -25.27 -54.51 2.13
N PRO A 196 -25.66 -53.85 1.04
CA PRO A 196 -25.50 -54.43 -0.29
C PRO A 196 -24.02 -54.37 -0.70
N THR A 197 -23.52 -55.53 -1.13
CA THR A 197 -22.19 -55.76 -1.70
C THR A 197 -21.97 -55.05 -3.04
N VAL A 198 -20.71 -54.67 -3.28
CA VAL A 198 -20.18 -53.83 -4.39
C VAL A 198 -20.13 -54.57 -5.74
N ALA A 199 -21.19 -55.26 -6.15
CA ALA A 199 -21.28 -55.82 -7.49
C ALA A 199 -22.73 -55.69 -7.97
N ASP A 200 -22.89 -55.09 -9.15
CA ASP A 200 -24.15 -54.86 -9.88
C ASP A 200 -24.76 -53.46 -9.71
N ILE A 201 -24.07 -52.45 -10.26
CA ILE A 201 -24.73 -51.24 -10.80
C ILE A 201 -24.31 -51.11 -12.27
N PRO A 202 -25.27 -51.09 -13.22
CA PRO A 202 -24.97 -51.05 -14.65
C PRO A 202 -24.37 -49.69 -15.07
N ILE A 203 -23.23 -49.75 -15.74
CA ILE A 203 -22.52 -48.61 -16.31
C ILE A 203 -23.31 -48.13 -17.54
N SER A 204 -24.16 -47.11 -17.39
CA SER A 204 -24.78 -46.43 -18.54
C SER A 204 -25.31 -45.03 -18.21
N THR A 205 -24.39 -44.08 -17.97
CA THR A 205 -24.65 -42.63 -18.09
C THR A 205 -23.38 -41.91 -18.56
N LEU A 206 -22.96 -42.17 -19.80
CA LEU A 206 -22.09 -41.26 -20.55
C LEU A 206 -22.97 -40.27 -21.31
N SER A 207 -23.27 -39.12 -20.70
CA SER A 207 -23.43 -37.83 -21.40
C SER A 207 -23.93 -36.76 -20.43
N ILE A 208 -23.15 -35.67 -20.32
CA ILE A 208 -23.47 -34.39 -19.67
C ILE A 208 -23.25 -34.40 -18.14
N GLY A 209 -22.00 -34.60 -17.74
CA GLY A 209 -21.41 -33.93 -16.59
C GLY A 209 -20.27 -33.06 -17.13
N GLN A 210 -20.26 -31.76 -16.84
CA GLN A 210 -19.02 -31.01 -16.93
C GLN A 210 -18.09 -31.61 -15.89
N ASP A 211 -17.05 -32.30 -16.34
CA ASP A 211 -15.94 -32.69 -15.46
C ASP A 211 -15.30 -31.38 -14.97
N ALA A 212 -15.72 -30.94 -13.79
CA ALA A 212 -14.87 -30.15 -12.93
C ALA A 212 -13.75 -31.09 -12.50
N GLU A 213 -12.72 -31.20 -13.34
CA GLU A 213 -11.45 -31.83 -12.96
C GLU A 213 -11.01 -31.16 -11.65
N ILE A 214 -11.14 -31.90 -10.55
CA ILE A 214 -10.46 -31.56 -9.30
C ILE A 214 -8.99 -31.85 -9.58
N GLN A 215 -8.29 -30.86 -10.13
CA GLN A 215 -6.91 -31.00 -10.53
C GLN A 215 -6.05 -31.02 -9.26
N THR A 216 -5.41 -32.17 -9.03
CA THR A 216 -4.56 -32.52 -7.89
C THR A 216 -3.10 -32.13 -8.11
N GLU A 217 -2.84 -31.06 -8.87
CA GLU A 217 -1.48 -30.60 -9.11
C GLU A 217 -0.95 -29.91 -7.84
N VAL A 218 0.11 -30.49 -7.28
CA VAL A 218 0.76 -29.96 -6.09
C VAL A 218 1.47 -28.67 -6.48
N VAL A 219 1.14 -27.56 -5.78
CA VAL A 219 1.83 -26.28 -5.93
C VAL A 219 3.32 -26.51 -5.72
N ALA A 220 4.14 -26.20 -6.72
CA ALA A 220 5.57 -26.41 -6.66
C ALA A 220 6.20 -25.51 -5.59
N ASP A 221 7.07 -26.10 -4.76
CA ASP A 221 7.86 -25.35 -3.78
C ASP A 221 9.15 -24.84 -4.44
N LEU A 222 9.29 -23.51 -4.51
CA LEU A 222 10.43 -22.84 -5.12
C LEU A 222 11.61 -22.65 -4.15
N ALA A 223 11.47 -23.00 -2.87
CA ALA A 223 12.53 -22.82 -1.89
C ALA A 223 13.83 -23.55 -2.30
N GLN A 224 13.73 -24.82 -2.71
CA GLN A 224 14.90 -25.66 -2.97
C GLN A 224 15.84 -25.13 -4.08
N GLY A 225 15.30 -24.37 -5.04
CA GLY A 225 16.06 -23.78 -6.17
C GLY A 225 16.50 -22.32 -5.96
N THR A 226 16.38 -21.78 -4.75
CA THR A 226 16.67 -20.38 -4.45
C THR A 226 18.16 -20.15 -4.20
N ILE A 227 18.74 -19.17 -4.90
CA ILE A 227 20.11 -18.72 -4.75
C ILE A 227 20.11 -17.35 -4.06
N PHE A 228 20.72 -17.26 -2.88
CA PHE A 228 20.89 -15.99 -2.17
C PHE A 228 22.18 -15.30 -2.57
N ILE A 229 22.10 -14.01 -2.91
CA ILE A 229 23.28 -13.21 -3.21
C ILE A 229 23.96 -12.83 -1.88
N PRO A 230 25.29 -12.98 -1.76
CA PRO A 230 26.00 -12.62 -0.55
C PRO A 230 25.79 -11.14 -0.19
N GLN A 231 25.33 -10.89 1.03
CA GLN A 231 25.11 -9.53 1.52
C GLN A 231 26.45 -8.83 1.79
N SER A 232 26.51 -7.53 1.48
CA SER A 232 27.63 -6.70 1.91
C SER A 232 27.64 -6.57 3.43
N LYS A 233 28.82 -6.72 4.06
CA LYS A 233 28.99 -6.50 5.51
C LYS A 233 29.07 -5.02 5.89
N GLU A 234 29.16 -4.14 4.90
CA GLU A 234 29.27 -2.70 5.10
C GLU A 234 27.90 -2.08 5.32
N LEU A 235 27.61 -1.64 6.55
CA LEU A 235 26.35 -1.01 6.94
C LEU A 235 26.00 0.27 6.13
N ALA A 236 27.00 0.90 5.52
CA ALA A 236 26.79 2.10 4.71
C ALA A 236 26.19 1.79 3.32
N LYS A 237 26.34 0.55 2.83
CA LYS A 237 25.84 0.12 1.53
C LYS A 237 24.42 -0.39 1.67
N VAL A 238 23.49 0.21 0.94
CA VAL A 238 22.07 -0.19 0.94
C VAL A 238 21.57 -0.40 -0.47
N VAL A 239 21.16 -1.62 -0.82
CA VAL A 239 20.48 -1.89 -2.09
C VAL A 239 19.04 -1.39 -1.99
N GLN A 240 18.60 -0.67 -3.02
CA GLN A 240 17.25 -0.08 -3.12
C GLN A 240 16.54 -0.51 -4.39
N HIS A 241 17.29 -0.76 -5.46
CA HIS A 241 16.75 -1.13 -6.76
C HIS A 241 17.45 -2.37 -7.30
N THR A 242 16.69 -3.25 -7.93
CA THR A 242 17.22 -4.36 -8.72
C THR A 242 16.63 -4.36 -10.12
N SER A 243 17.43 -4.76 -11.11
CA SER A 243 16.98 -4.82 -12.50
C SER A 243 17.78 -5.86 -13.27
N TRP A 244 17.07 -6.74 -13.98
CA TRP A 244 17.69 -7.67 -14.92
C TRP A 244 18.12 -6.93 -16.18
N GLY A 245 19.30 -7.26 -16.68
CA GLY A 245 19.77 -6.83 -17.98
C GLY A 245 19.00 -7.47 -19.13
N PRO A 246 19.18 -6.98 -20.37
CA PRO A 246 18.51 -7.51 -21.55
C PRO A 246 18.96 -8.94 -21.91
N PRO A 247 18.31 -9.64 -22.85
CA PRO A 247 18.68 -11.01 -23.26
C PRO A 247 20.16 -11.20 -23.64
N GLY A 248 20.81 -10.16 -24.18
CA GLY A 248 22.24 -10.18 -24.53
C GLY A 248 23.19 -10.10 -23.33
N ALA A 249 22.69 -9.72 -22.15
CA ALA A 249 23.42 -9.63 -20.89
C ALA A 249 22.48 -9.99 -19.72
N PRO A 250 22.18 -11.29 -19.50
CA PRO A 250 21.24 -11.75 -18.47
C PRO A 250 21.87 -11.73 -17.06
N VAL A 251 22.28 -10.54 -16.64
CA VAL A 251 22.88 -10.23 -15.33
C VAL A 251 21.88 -9.46 -14.47
N LEU A 252 21.98 -9.61 -13.16
CA LEU A 252 21.16 -8.85 -12.22
C LEU A 252 21.96 -7.65 -11.70
N LEU A 253 21.46 -6.44 -11.96
CA LEU A 253 22.00 -5.21 -11.40
C LEU A 253 21.36 -4.95 -10.03
N ALA A 254 22.16 -4.60 -9.03
CA ALA A 254 21.72 -4.11 -7.73
C ALA A 254 22.31 -2.72 -7.48
N ALA A 255 21.46 -1.75 -7.16
CA ALA A 255 21.84 -0.34 -7.04
C ALA A 255 21.19 0.29 -5.81
N GLY A 256 21.85 1.28 -5.21
CA GLY A 256 21.28 2.07 -4.12
C GLY A 256 22.29 3.00 -3.45
N LYS A 257 22.27 3.08 -2.12
CA LYS A 257 23.19 3.91 -1.34
C LYS A 257 24.59 3.33 -1.34
N SER A 258 25.54 4.07 -1.91
CA SER A 258 26.96 3.75 -2.02
C SER A 258 27.24 2.37 -2.63
N VAL A 259 26.33 1.85 -3.45
CA VAL A 259 26.42 0.52 -4.04
C VAL A 259 25.88 0.52 -5.47
N LEU A 260 26.67 -0.04 -6.38
CA LEU A 260 26.27 -0.44 -7.72
C LEU A 260 27.00 -1.74 -8.06
N GLN A 261 26.26 -2.82 -8.16
CA GLN A 261 26.79 -4.16 -8.31
C GLN A 261 26.11 -4.88 -9.47
N ILE A 262 26.90 -5.67 -10.20
CA ILE A 262 26.44 -6.59 -11.23
C ILE A 262 26.64 -8.00 -10.70
N HIS A 263 25.56 -8.77 -10.65
CA HIS A 263 25.55 -10.16 -10.22
C HIS A 263 25.31 -11.07 -11.42
N PHE A 264 26.30 -11.91 -11.70
CA PHE A 264 26.16 -13.03 -12.61
C PHE A 264 25.76 -14.27 -11.81
N VAL A 265 24.55 -14.76 -12.04
CA VAL A 265 23.99 -15.95 -11.39
C VAL A 265 24.02 -17.10 -12.39
N THR A 266 24.56 -18.26 -12.02
CA THR A 266 24.59 -19.45 -12.88
C THR A 266 23.23 -20.14 -12.93
N LYS A 267 22.86 -20.74 -14.06
CA LYS A 267 21.60 -21.49 -14.22
C LYS A 267 21.71 -22.93 -13.68
N ASP A 268 22.86 -23.56 -13.87
CA ASP A 268 23.10 -24.94 -13.44
C ASP A 268 24.07 -24.96 -12.24
N ALA A 269 23.52 -25.01 -11.02
CA ALA A 269 24.33 -25.21 -9.81
C ALA A 269 24.76 -26.68 -9.60
N VAL A 270 24.44 -27.58 -10.54
CA VAL A 270 24.54 -29.04 -10.35
C VAL A 270 25.94 -29.59 -10.65
N HIS A 271 26.75 -28.91 -11.46
CA HIS A 271 28.10 -29.36 -11.79
C HIS A 271 29.06 -28.17 -11.96
N GLU A 272 29.70 -27.71 -10.88
CA GLU A 272 31.09 -27.25 -10.84
C GLU A 272 31.44 -26.69 -9.45
N SER A 273 32.71 -26.81 -9.07
CA SER A 273 33.30 -26.32 -7.80
C SER A 273 33.39 -24.79 -7.69
N SER A 274 32.56 -24.04 -8.41
CA SER A 274 32.57 -22.56 -8.45
C SER A 274 31.36 -21.98 -7.72
N SER A 275 31.50 -20.78 -7.15
CA SER A 275 30.38 -20.11 -6.49
C SER A 275 29.25 -19.85 -7.49
N PRO A 276 27.97 -20.13 -7.15
CA PRO A 276 26.83 -19.96 -8.07
C PRO A 276 26.55 -18.50 -8.42
N VAL A 277 27.18 -17.57 -7.70
CA VAL A 277 27.09 -16.13 -7.91
C VAL A 277 28.51 -15.58 -8.07
N ARG A 278 28.70 -14.73 -9.09
CA ARG A 278 29.87 -13.86 -9.23
C ARG A 278 29.38 -12.41 -9.20
N THR A 279 29.93 -11.62 -8.29
CA THR A 279 29.57 -10.20 -8.11
C THR A 279 30.74 -9.32 -8.58
N GLY A 280 30.43 -8.29 -9.36
CA GLY A 280 31.36 -7.22 -9.70
C GLY A 280 30.83 -5.88 -9.23
N ASP A 281 31.68 -5.07 -8.58
CA ASP A 281 31.37 -3.68 -8.24
C ASP A 281 31.59 -2.79 -9.47
N VAL A 282 30.67 -1.86 -9.71
CA VAL A 282 30.78 -0.84 -10.75
C VAL A 282 31.12 0.48 -10.07
N PHE A 283 32.26 1.07 -10.44
CA PHE A 283 32.73 2.31 -9.86
C PHE A 283 32.11 3.50 -10.59
N LEU A 284 31.58 4.45 -9.81
CA LEU A 284 31.08 5.72 -10.31
C LEU A 284 32.04 6.86 -9.93
N PRO A 285 32.15 7.92 -10.75
CA PRO A 285 32.99 9.08 -10.47
C PRO A 285 32.29 10.05 -9.48
N VAL A 286 31.71 9.51 -8.41
CA VAL A 286 31.00 10.23 -7.35
C VAL A 286 31.25 9.56 -6.00
N ASP A 287 31.31 10.36 -4.94
CA ASP A 287 31.55 9.89 -3.57
C ASP A 287 30.28 10.02 -2.72
N ASN A 288 30.03 9.06 -1.82
CA ASN A 288 28.86 9.06 -0.92
C ASN A 288 27.53 9.38 -1.66
N PHE A 289 27.17 8.49 -2.57
CA PHE A 289 26.03 8.67 -3.47
C PHE A 289 24.87 7.74 -3.10
N ALA A 290 23.68 8.05 -3.60
CA ALA A 290 22.56 7.11 -3.70
C ALA A 290 22.05 7.07 -5.12
N ILE A 291 21.88 5.88 -5.67
CA ILE A 291 21.29 5.70 -7.01
C ILE A 291 19.78 5.77 -6.87
N THR A 292 19.15 6.69 -7.61
CA THR A 292 17.72 6.98 -7.49
C THR A 292 16.91 6.40 -8.65
N ALA A 293 17.56 6.22 -9.81
CA ALA A 293 16.95 5.64 -10.99
C ALA A 293 18.04 5.02 -11.86
N LEU A 294 17.66 4.00 -12.63
CA LEU A 294 18.55 3.31 -13.56
C LEU A 294 17.78 2.86 -14.80
N CYS A 295 18.46 2.74 -15.92
CA CYS A 295 17.89 2.26 -17.17
C CYS A 295 18.96 1.62 -18.06
N TRP A 296 18.64 0.46 -18.63
CA TRP A 296 19.45 -0.20 -19.65
C TRP A 296 19.20 0.45 -21.02
N GLN A 297 20.27 0.87 -21.70
CA GLN A 297 20.20 1.34 -23.09
C GLN A 297 20.50 0.21 -24.07
N SER A 298 21.51 -0.59 -23.74
CA SER A 298 21.95 -1.77 -24.49
C SER A 298 22.55 -2.80 -23.53
N PRO A 299 22.90 -4.01 -23.98
CA PRO A 299 23.56 -5.01 -23.13
C PRO A 299 24.87 -4.53 -22.48
N ALA A 300 25.53 -3.51 -23.05
CA ALA A 300 26.80 -2.98 -22.55
C ALA A 300 26.70 -1.54 -22.02
N GLU A 301 25.53 -0.90 -22.13
CA GLU A 301 25.32 0.51 -21.79
C GLU A 301 24.17 0.69 -20.81
N ILE A 302 24.45 1.39 -19.71
CA ILE A 302 23.49 1.66 -18.64
C ILE A 302 23.54 3.14 -18.32
N THR A 303 22.40 3.77 -18.11
CA THR A 303 22.35 5.10 -17.50
C THR A 303 21.85 5.01 -16.08
N VAL A 304 22.55 5.69 -15.18
CA VAL A 304 22.20 5.78 -13.77
C VAL A 304 22.07 7.24 -13.37
N SER A 305 21.08 7.52 -12.53
CA SER A 305 21.00 8.78 -11.79
C SER A 305 21.58 8.57 -10.41
N ALA A 306 22.62 9.34 -10.06
CA ALA A 306 23.29 9.29 -8.77
C ALA A 306 23.12 10.63 -8.06
N ARG A 307 22.56 10.59 -6.85
CA ARG A 307 22.48 11.71 -5.93
C ARG A 307 23.70 11.70 -5.02
N GLU A 308 24.58 12.67 -5.21
CA GLU A 308 25.83 12.80 -4.46
C GLU A 308 25.66 13.76 -3.27
N GLU A 309 26.20 13.40 -2.11
CA GLU A 309 26.28 14.28 -0.95
C GLU A 309 27.67 14.93 -0.88
N CYS A 310 27.73 16.21 -1.28
CA CYS A 310 28.95 17.00 -1.23
C CYS A 310 28.96 17.89 0.02
N SER A 311 30.11 18.02 0.68
CA SER A 311 30.30 19.02 1.75
C SER A 311 31.10 20.21 1.24
N ASN A 312 30.65 21.43 1.51
CA ASN A 312 31.44 22.62 1.23
C ASN A 312 32.58 22.81 2.25
N GLU A 313 33.46 23.80 2.04
CA GLU A 313 34.60 24.11 2.92
C GLU A 313 34.19 24.46 4.36
N ILE A 314 32.91 24.81 4.57
CA ILE A 314 32.31 25.19 5.86
C ILE A 314 31.64 23.97 6.54
N GLY A 315 31.59 22.82 5.86
CA GLY A 315 30.97 21.58 6.34
C GLY A 315 29.46 21.50 6.10
N GLU A 316 28.86 22.44 5.37
CA GLU A 316 27.46 22.35 4.95
C GLU A 316 27.32 21.29 3.86
N LYS A 317 26.29 20.46 4.00
CA LYS A 317 25.99 19.36 3.08
C LYS A 317 25.07 19.86 1.97
N MET A 318 25.44 19.58 0.73
CA MET A 318 24.67 19.86 -0.47
C MET A 318 24.42 18.55 -1.21
N LEU A 319 23.21 18.38 -1.75
CA LEU A 319 22.87 17.24 -2.60
C LEU A 319 22.93 17.67 -4.06
N VAL A 320 23.65 16.91 -4.87
CA VAL A 320 23.81 17.15 -6.30
C VAL A 320 23.39 15.90 -7.07
N ASP A 321 22.40 16.03 -7.94
CA ASP A 321 21.94 14.93 -8.79
C ASP A 321 22.74 14.93 -10.10
N LYS A 322 23.36 13.79 -10.42
CA LYS A 322 24.19 13.57 -11.61
C LYS A 322 23.63 12.42 -12.44
N LEU A 323 23.48 12.66 -13.73
CA LEU A 323 23.17 11.63 -14.70
C LEU A 323 24.48 11.09 -15.27
N ILE A 324 24.73 9.80 -15.13
CA ILE A 324 25.98 9.13 -15.49
C ILE A 324 25.65 7.97 -16.43
N LYS A 325 26.32 7.92 -17.58
CA LYS A 325 26.23 6.78 -18.49
C LYS A 325 27.48 5.92 -18.38
N LEU A 326 27.22 4.64 -18.18
CA LEU A 326 28.16 3.55 -18.08
C LEU A 326 28.24 2.87 -19.43
N ILE A 327 29.45 2.67 -19.92
CA ILE A 327 29.76 2.01 -21.19
C ILE A 327 30.74 0.86 -20.94
N ASP A 328 30.92 -0.01 -21.93
CA ASP A 328 31.79 -1.19 -21.85
C ASP A 328 31.47 -2.08 -20.63
N GLY A 329 30.18 -2.30 -20.36
CA GLY A 329 29.72 -3.13 -19.25
C GLY A 329 30.01 -2.54 -17.86
N GLY A 330 30.14 -1.22 -17.76
CA GLY A 330 30.43 -0.51 -16.51
C GLY A 330 31.91 -0.26 -16.23
N SER A 331 32.79 -0.62 -17.17
CA SER A 331 34.24 -0.36 -17.03
C SER A 331 34.59 1.12 -17.19
N ASN A 332 33.78 1.83 -17.99
CA ASN A 332 33.96 3.24 -18.30
C ASN A 332 32.69 4.00 -17.96
N SER A 333 32.83 5.23 -17.47
CA SER A 333 31.71 6.09 -17.07
C SER A 333 31.91 7.52 -17.59
N HIS A 334 30.85 8.16 -18.06
CA HIS A 334 30.85 9.59 -18.37
C HIS A 334 29.63 10.26 -17.75
N VAL A 335 29.82 11.48 -17.24
CA VAL A 335 28.73 12.29 -16.67
C VAL A 335 28.04 13.03 -17.82
N ILE A 336 26.75 12.77 -18.01
CA ILE A 336 25.90 13.42 -19.03
C ILE A 336 25.45 14.80 -18.54
N SER A 337 25.07 14.93 -17.28
CA SER A 337 24.60 16.22 -16.77
C SER A 337 24.50 16.26 -15.26
N SER A 338 24.65 17.46 -14.69
CA SER A 338 24.19 17.76 -13.34
C SER A 338 22.73 18.20 -13.42
N THR A 339 21.80 17.29 -13.16
CA THR A 339 20.37 17.59 -13.19
C THR A 339 19.96 18.29 -11.89
N ALA A 340 19.06 19.26 -11.98
CA ALA A 340 18.42 19.84 -10.80
C ALA A 340 17.21 18.98 -10.40
N GLY A 341 17.14 18.60 -9.12
CA GLY A 341 16.03 17.84 -8.53
C GLY A 341 16.23 16.32 -8.53
N LEU A 342 15.43 15.63 -7.72
CA LEU A 342 15.47 14.18 -7.55
C LEU A 342 14.96 13.48 -8.80
N VAL A 343 15.85 12.86 -9.57
CA VAL A 343 15.42 12.02 -10.70
C VAL A 343 14.79 10.74 -10.16
N ASN A 344 13.49 10.56 -10.39
CA ASN A 344 12.74 9.40 -9.93
C ASN A 344 12.67 8.28 -10.98
N THR A 345 12.56 8.66 -12.26
CA THR A 345 12.38 7.71 -13.36
C THR A 345 13.33 8.00 -14.51
N LEU A 346 13.94 6.94 -15.04
CA LEU A 346 14.69 6.91 -16.30
C LEU A 346 14.07 5.86 -17.24
N ARG A 347 13.85 6.23 -18.51
CA ARG A 347 13.32 5.34 -19.54
C ARG A 347 14.02 5.56 -20.88
N TRP A 348 14.58 4.49 -21.43
CA TRP A 348 15.20 4.48 -22.74
C TRP A 348 14.18 4.14 -23.83
N ASN A 349 14.24 4.89 -24.92
CA ASN A 349 13.52 4.63 -26.15
C ASN A 349 14.54 4.19 -27.21
N PRO A 350 14.59 2.90 -27.57
CA PRO A 350 15.57 2.37 -28.51
C PRO A 350 15.31 2.81 -29.96
N ASP A 351 14.07 3.15 -30.34
CA ASP A 351 13.72 3.44 -31.73
C ASP A 351 14.27 4.79 -32.22
N LYS A 352 14.33 5.77 -31.31
CA LYS A 352 14.89 7.11 -31.57
C LYS A 352 16.16 7.41 -30.80
N GLU A 353 16.67 6.45 -30.03
CA GLU A 353 17.80 6.62 -29.11
C GLU A 353 17.63 7.82 -28.16
N LEU A 354 16.44 7.91 -27.55
CA LEU A 354 16.07 8.97 -26.63
C LEU A 354 16.01 8.46 -25.20
N LEU A 355 16.62 9.19 -24.28
CA LEU A 355 16.49 8.96 -22.85
C LEU A 355 15.49 9.95 -22.26
N LEU A 356 14.45 9.44 -21.61
CA LEU A 356 13.52 10.23 -20.81
C LEU A 356 13.98 10.21 -19.36
N SER A 357 14.05 11.39 -18.76
CA SER A 357 14.38 11.63 -17.36
C SER A 357 13.30 12.51 -16.75
N ILE A 358 12.82 12.09 -15.59
CA ILE A 358 11.88 12.88 -14.80
C ILE A 358 12.45 13.12 -13.43
N SER A 359 12.44 14.39 -13.03
CA SER A 359 12.81 14.81 -11.70
C SER A 359 11.72 15.59 -10.99
N THR A 360 11.75 15.55 -9.67
CA THR A 360 10.89 16.35 -8.79
C THR A 360 11.73 17.10 -7.77
N ASP A 361 11.33 18.33 -7.44
CA ASP A 361 11.90 19.12 -6.35
C ASP A 361 11.03 19.10 -5.08
N GLY A 362 9.91 18.35 -5.10
CA GLY A 362 8.93 18.26 -4.03
C GLY A 362 7.68 19.11 -4.25
N GLU A 363 7.74 20.11 -5.13
CA GLU A 363 6.58 20.93 -5.50
C GLU A 363 6.26 20.80 -6.99
N LYS A 364 7.29 20.81 -7.83
CA LYS A 364 7.21 20.82 -9.29
C LYS A 364 7.95 19.63 -9.89
N GLY A 365 7.50 19.24 -11.07
CA GLY A 365 8.17 18.26 -11.89
C GLY A 365 8.98 18.90 -13.01
N SER A 366 10.08 18.25 -13.39
CA SER A 366 10.86 18.56 -14.57
C SER A 366 10.94 17.33 -15.45
N ILE A 367 10.64 17.52 -16.74
CA ILE A 367 10.71 16.51 -17.77
C ILE A 367 11.89 16.88 -18.66
N LYS A 368 12.84 15.96 -18.83
CA LYS A 368 14.00 16.14 -19.69
C LYS A 368 14.14 14.98 -20.64
N VAL A 369 14.30 15.29 -21.92
CA VAL A 369 14.55 14.29 -22.97
C VAL A 369 15.94 14.54 -23.55
N TRP A 370 16.77 13.51 -23.51
CA TRP A 370 18.16 13.53 -23.92
C TRP A 370 18.34 12.68 -25.17
N LYS A 371 19.13 13.17 -26.11
CA LYS A 371 19.57 12.39 -27.26
C LYS A 371 20.93 11.77 -26.95
N ASN A 372 21.16 10.56 -27.45
CA ASN A 372 22.37 9.77 -27.18
C ASN A 372 23.70 10.47 -27.53
N ASP A 373 23.67 11.44 -28.45
CA ASP A 373 24.84 12.19 -28.90
C ASP A 373 25.08 13.51 -28.13
N SER A 374 24.20 13.87 -27.19
CA SER A 374 24.26 15.12 -26.43
C SER A 374 24.56 14.87 -24.95
N ASP A 375 25.85 14.88 -24.62
CA ASP A 375 26.36 14.54 -23.29
C ASP A 375 26.37 15.72 -22.30
N SER A 376 25.61 16.80 -22.53
CA SER A 376 25.70 17.98 -21.65
C SER A 376 24.39 18.74 -21.46
N ILE A 377 23.55 18.78 -22.48
CA ILE A 377 22.31 19.56 -22.45
C ILE A 377 21.16 18.66 -22.95
N PRO A 378 20.03 18.63 -22.23
CA PRO A 378 18.85 17.92 -22.71
C PRO A 378 18.35 18.58 -24.00
N THR A 379 17.96 17.78 -24.97
CA THR A 379 17.42 18.29 -26.24
C THR A 379 16.09 19.00 -26.02
N TRP A 380 15.27 18.48 -25.11
CA TRP A 380 14.02 19.12 -24.70
C TRP A 380 13.88 19.15 -23.18
N THR A 381 13.28 20.23 -22.66
CA THR A 381 12.98 20.41 -21.24
C THR A 381 11.62 21.07 -21.09
N GLU A 382 10.79 20.49 -20.25
CA GLU A 382 9.47 21.00 -19.87
C GLU A 382 9.33 20.94 -18.34
N PHE A 383 8.48 21.80 -17.78
CA PHE A 383 8.19 21.82 -16.36
C PHE A 383 6.70 21.67 -16.11
N THR A 384 6.36 21.02 -15.01
CA THR A 384 4.98 20.86 -14.55
C THR A 384 4.78 21.65 -13.26
N ASP A 385 3.59 22.19 -13.07
CA ASP A 385 3.24 22.93 -11.86
C ASP A 385 3.07 22.04 -10.62
N THR A 386 2.92 20.74 -10.83
CA THR A 386 2.76 19.72 -9.79
C THR A 386 3.84 18.64 -9.90
N VAL A 387 4.00 17.88 -8.81
CA VAL A 387 4.93 16.74 -8.72
C VAL A 387 4.54 15.64 -9.71
N ILE A 388 5.56 15.09 -10.37
CA ILE A 388 5.45 13.93 -11.25
C ILE A 388 5.93 12.68 -10.50
N PHE A 389 5.20 11.58 -10.63
CA PHE A 389 5.56 10.30 -10.04
C PHE A 389 6.17 9.33 -11.05
N ASP A 390 5.58 9.18 -12.23
CA ASP A 390 6.08 8.25 -13.24
C ASP A 390 5.84 8.74 -14.68
N ALA A 391 6.58 8.14 -15.61
CA ALA A 391 6.36 8.31 -17.03
C ALA A 391 6.86 7.13 -17.85
N LEU A 392 6.27 7.01 -19.04
CA LEU A 392 6.52 5.88 -19.90
C LEU A 392 6.36 6.27 -21.37
N TRP A 393 7.26 5.78 -22.22
CA TRP A 393 7.12 5.86 -23.67
C TRP A 393 5.92 5.02 -24.12
N ILE A 394 5.05 5.62 -24.91
CA ILE A 394 3.85 4.97 -25.50
C ILE A 394 3.99 4.80 -27.02
N SER A 395 5.00 5.42 -27.64
CA SER A 395 5.38 5.21 -29.03
C SER A 395 6.83 5.66 -29.25
N GLU A 396 7.30 5.59 -30.50
CA GLU A 396 8.62 6.10 -30.88
C GLU A 396 8.82 7.59 -30.56
N THR A 397 7.73 8.37 -30.54
CA THR A 397 7.78 9.84 -30.38
C THR A 397 6.90 10.38 -29.28
N ALA A 398 6.10 9.55 -28.60
CA ALA A 398 5.19 10.03 -27.56
C ALA A 398 5.38 9.29 -26.23
N PHE A 399 5.17 10.00 -25.14
CA PHE A 399 5.23 9.46 -23.78
C PHE A 399 4.13 10.05 -22.90
N VAL A 400 3.72 9.28 -21.89
CA VAL A 400 2.74 9.68 -20.88
C VAL A 400 3.45 10.06 -19.59
N VAL A 401 2.92 11.04 -18.88
CA VAL A 401 3.41 11.55 -17.60
C VAL A 401 2.26 11.59 -16.60
N CYS A 402 2.48 11.06 -15.41
CA CYS A 402 1.48 11.01 -14.35
C CYS A 402 2.00 11.59 -13.02
N GLY A 403 1.12 12.23 -12.24
CA GLY A 403 1.50 12.94 -11.02
C GLY A 403 0.29 13.39 -10.18
N ILE A 404 0.50 14.37 -9.30
CA ILE A 404 -0.58 14.98 -8.50
C ILE A 404 -1.52 15.74 -9.44
N GLU A 405 -2.77 15.27 -9.54
CA GLU A 405 -3.81 15.82 -10.44
C GLU A 405 -3.30 16.03 -11.88
N LEU A 406 -2.36 15.18 -12.30
CA LEU A 406 -1.61 15.35 -13.54
C LEU A 406 -1.65 14.05 -14.33
N PHE A 407 -2.20 14.12 -15.54
CA PHE A 407 -2.09 13.06 -16.53
C PHE A 407 -1.97 13.68 -17.92
N LYS A 408 -0.77 13.67 -18.49
CA LYS A 408 -0.47 14.35 -19.77
C LYS A 408 0.25 13.42 -20.74
N ILE A 409 -0.03 13.58 -22.02
CA ILE A 409 0.69 12.92 -23.11
C ILE A 409 1.45 13.98 -23.88
N TYR A 410 2.75 13.75 -24.02
CA TYR A 410 3.67 14.59 -24.76
C TYR A 410 4.10 13.92 -26.05
N GLU A 411 4.34 14.72 -27.07
CA GLU A 411 4.87 14.31 -28.36
C GLU A 411 6.18 15.05 -28.65
N VAL A 412 7.20 14.27 -29.01
CA VAL A 412 8.56 14.68 -29.35
C VAL A 412 8.63 14.84 -30.86
N GLY A 413 8.62 16.09 -31.32
CA GLY A 413 8.93 16.48 -32.70
C GLY A 413 10.14 17.42 -32.72
N ASP A 414 10.09 18.45 -33.57
CA ASP A 414 11.08 19.55 -33.53
C ASP A 414 11.07 20.25 -32.16
N THR A 415 9.88 20.37 -31.57
CA THR A 415 9.66 20.86 -30.21
C THR A 415 8.90 19.81 -29.41
N LEU A 416 9.09 19.81 -28.09
CA LEU A 416 8.28 19.02 -27.17
C LEU A 416 6.92 19.69 -27.04
N THR A 417 5.86 19.00 -27.45
CA THR A 417 4.49 19.53 -27.43
C THR A 417 3.59 18.69 -26.56
N THR A 418 2.67 19.33 -25.85
CA THR A 418 1.63 18.61 -25.11
C THR A 418 0.56 18.19 -26.11
N GLN A 419 0.44 16.89 -26.36
CA GLN A 419 -0.57 16.33 -27.26
C GLN A 419 -1.93 16.28 -26.56
N ARG A 420 -1.96 15.85 -25.30
CA ARG A 420 -3.18 15.75 -24.49
C ARG A 420 -2.92 16.12 -23.03
N THR A 421 -3.88 16.82 -22.44
CA THR A 421 -4.00 17.00 -20.99
C THR A 421 -5.33 16.40 -20.58
N LEU A 422 -5.29 15.41 -19.70
CA LEU A 422 -6.47 14.73 -19.20
C LEU A 422 -6.75 15.28 -17.80
N ASP A 423 -7.78 16.09 -17.68
CA ASP A 423 -8.15 16.74 -16.43
C ASP A 423 -8.75 15.69 -15.48
N THR A 424 -8.02 15.36 -14.42
CA THR A 424 -8.45 14.41 -13.40
C THR A 424 -8.10 14.93 -12.01
N HIS A 425 -9.00 14.78 -11.05
CA HIS A 425 -8.73 15.08 -9.63
C HIS A 425 -7.94 13.98 -8.89
N VAL A 426 -7.55 12.93 -9.61
CA VAL A 426 -6.83 11.78 -9.04
C VAL A 426 -5.33 12.02 -9.09
N THR A 427 -4.64 11.66 -8.01
CA THR A 427 -3.18 11.58 -8.00
C THR A 427 -2.75 10.24 -8.56
N TRP A 428 -2.10 10.23 -9.73
CA TRP A 428 -1.69 9.01 -10.42
C TRP A 428 -0.22 8.69 -10.10
N GLU A 429 0.03 7.49 -9.59
CA GLU A 429 1.33 7.12 -9.03
C GLU A 429 2.12 6.16 -9.93
N ASN A 430 1.44 5.25 -10.62
CA ASN A 430 2.07 4.21 -11.43
C ASN A 430 1.35 4.09 -12.78
N VAL A 431 2.11 4.05 -13.88
CA VAL A 431 1.57 3.94 -15.23
C VAL A 431 2.25 2.83 -16.02
N LYS A 432 1.45 2.04 -16.74
CA LYS A 432 1.92 0.99 -17.65
C LYS A 432 1.26 1.13 -19.01
N PHE A 433 1.95 0.63 -20.02
CA PHE A 433 1.52 0.67 -21.40
C PHE A 433 1.73 -0.71 -22.02
N ASP A 434 0.72 -1.19 -22.75
CA ASP A 434 0.86 -2.36 -23.62
C ASP A 434 1.03 -1.91 -25.07
N PRO A 435 2.24 -2.07 -25.66
CA PRO A 435 2.49 -1.74 -27.07
C PRO A 435 1.62 -2.52 -28.06
N SER A 436 1.14 -3.72 -27.68
CA SER A 436 0.38 -4.57 -28.59
C SER A 436 -1.04 -4.07 -28.83
N SER A 437 -1.66 -3.50 -27.79
CA SER A 437 -3.02 -2.94 -27.85
C SER A 437 -3.04 -1.42 -27.91
N GLY A 438 -1.95 -0.74 -27.55
CA GLY A 438 -1.89 0.71 -27.42
C GLY A 438 -2.60 1.25 -26.17
N ILE A 439 -2.95 0.39 -25.22
CA ILE A 439 -3.69 0.77 -24.00
C ILE A 439 -2.71 1.22 -22.91
N VAL A 440 -3.06 2.32 -22.25
CA VAL A 440 -2.37 2.81 -21.05
C VAL A 440 -3.24 2.52 -19.83
N ALA A 441 -2.66 2.00 -18.76
CA ALA A 441 -3.32 1.80 -17.48
C ALA A 441 -2.56 2.53 -16.38
N ALA A 442 -3.27 3.07 -15.40
CA ALA A 442 -2.68 3.77 -14.27
C ALA A 442 -3.39 3.46 -12.96
N LEU A 443 -2.64 3.43 -11.86
CA LEU A 443 -3.18 3.37 -10.50
C LEU A 443 -3.02 4.74 -9.85
N GLY A 444 -4.08 5.17 -9.16
CA GLY A 444 -4.10 6.46 -8.50
C GLY A 444 -4.96 6.49 -7.24
N VAL A 445 -4.82 7.57 -6.49
CA VAL A 445 -5.49 7.80 -5.21
C VAL A 445 -6.11 9.19 -5.19
N ASP A 446 -7.30 9.29 -4.62
CA ASP A 446 -7.92 10.56 -4.22
C ASP A 446 -8.50 10.40 -2.81
N GLY A 447 -7.89 11.11 -1.85
CA GLY A 447 -8.19 10.99 -0.43
C GLY A 447 -7.96 9.58 0.11
N GLN A 448 -9.05 8.84 0.37
CA GLN A 448 -9.00 7.43 0.80
C GLN A 448 -9.45 6.45 -0.29
N ALA A 449 -9.95 6.97 -1.41
CA ALA A 449 -10.40 6.15 -2.53
C ALA A 449 -9.22 5.89 -3.48
N THR A 450 -9.17 4.68 -4.01
CA THR A 450 -8.15 4.24 -4.95
C THR A 450 -8.83 3.97 -6.29
N TYR A 451 -8.16 4.27 -7.39
CA TYR A 451 -8.73 4.23 -8.73
C TYR A 451 -7.83 3.48 -9.70
N LEU A 452 -8.46 2.78 -10.64
CA LEU A 452 -7.84 2.26 -11.84
C LEU A 452 -8.24 3.15 -13.02
N GLY A 453 -7.24 3.71 -13.69
CA GLY A 453 -7.38 4.48 -14.92
C GLY A 453 -7.06 3.61 -16.13
N ILE A 454 -7.87 3.64 -17.18
CA ILE A 454 -7.60 2.98 -18.46
C ILE A 454 -7.83 3.99 -19.58
N LEU A 455 -6.83 4.16 -20.45
CA LEU A 455 -6.91 4.97 -21.65
C LEU A 455 -6.71 4.07 -22.87
N HIS A 456 -7.76 3.94 -23.66
CA HIS A 456 -7.69 3.24 -24.94
C HIS A 456 -7.09 4.14 -26.03
N PRO A 457 -6.40 3.58 -27.04
CA PRO A 457 -5.86 4.38 -28.14
C PRO A 457 -6.97 5.08 -28.95
N ASN A 458 -8.15 4.45 -29.03
CA ASN A 458 -9.31 4.94 -29.76
C ASN A 458 -10.18 5.89 -28.93
N ASP A 459 -10.01 5.93 -27.60
CA ASP A 459 -10.75 6.85 -26.74
C ASP A 459 -9.90 8.11 -26.56
N SER A 460 -10.29 9.17 -27.27
CA SER A 460 -9.48 10.38 -27.39
C SER A 460 -9.78 11.44 -26.35
N ILE A 461 -10.81 11.24 -25.50
CA ILE A 461 -11.37 12.35 -24.72
C ILE A 461 -11.01 12.26 -23.25
N ASN A 462 -11.18 11.10 -22.60
CA ASN A 462 -10.98 10.98 -21.15
C ASN A 462 -10.22 9.70 -20.78
N LEU A 463 -9.45 9.81 -19.70
CA LEU A 463 -8.98 8.63 -18.97
C LEU A 463 -10.22 8.02 -18.29
N GLN A 464 -10.58 6.80 -18.64
CA GLN A 464 -11.68 6.12 -17.97
C GLN A 464 -11.21 5.77 -16.56
N THR A 465 -11.97 6.15 -15.54
CA THR A 465 -11.63 5.92 -14.14
C THR A 465 -12.67 5.04 -13.48
N HIS A 466 -12.21 4.13 -12.63
CA HIS A 466 -13.07 3.24 -11.88
C HIS A 466 -12.54 3.04 -10.46
N ASP A 467 -13.45 2.98 -9.50
CA ASP A 467 -13.11 2.69 -8.10
C ASP A 467 -12.43 1.32 -8.01
N TYR A 468 -11.19 1.32 -7.52
CA TYR A 468 -10.46 0.08 -7.35
C TYR A 468 -11.06 -0.70 -6.16
N PRO A 469 -11.44 -1.97 -6.36
CA PRO A 469 -12.31 -2.68 -5.43
C PRO A 469 -11.61 -3.28 -4.20
N ASP A 470 -10.27 -3.48 -4.25
CA ASP A 470 -9.52 -4.00 -3.09
C ASP A 470 -8.76 -2.87 -2.39
N GLN A 471 -8.47 -3.05 -1.10
CA GLN A 471 -7.79 -2.02 -0.31
C GLN A 471 -6.29 -1.97 -0.62
N TYR A 472 -5.72 -0.78 -0.73
CA TYR A 472 -4.28 -0.57 -0.90
C TYR A 472 -3.70 -1.34 -2.11
N PRO A 473 -4.12 -1.01 -3.35
CA PRO A 473 -3.43 -1.49 -4.54
C PRO A 473 -1.97 -0.98 -4.53
N THR A 474 -1.05 -1.82 -4.98
CA THR A 474 0.39 -1.56 -4.88
C THR A 474 1.09 -1.49 -6.23
N ASP A 475 0.67 -2.31 -7.19
CA ASP A 475 1.31 -2.37 -8.50
C ASP A 475 0.36 -2.92 -9.58
N LEU A 476 0.72 -2.67 -10.83
CA LEU A 476 0.00 -3.14 -12.01
C LEU A 476 0.99 -3.54 -13.11
N ASP A 477 0.63 -4.53 -13.95
CA ASP A 477 1.46 -4.92 -15.09
C ASP A 477 0.62 -5.51 -16.23
N PHE A 478 1.09 -5.38 -17.47
CA PHE A 478 0.43 -5.94 -18.65
C PHE A 478 1.05 -7.27 -19.06
N ARG A 479 0.22 -8.20 -19.52
CA ARG A 479 0.70 -9.46 -20.08
C ARG A 479 1.45 -9.22 -21.39
N VAL A 480 2.74 -9.57 -21.40
CA VAL A 480 3.55 -9.56 -22.62
C VAL A 480 3.03 -10.61 -23.61
N ARG A 481 2.80 -10.21 -24.86
CA ARG A 481 2.42 -11.14 -25.93
C ARG A 481 3.63 -11.47 -26.79
N THR A 482 4.02 -12.74 -26.81
CA THR A 482 4.90 -13.26 -27.85
C THR A 482 4.05 -13.71 -29.04
N THR A 483 4.48 -13.35 -30.25
CA THR A 483 3.79 -13.58 -31.54
C THR A 483 3.47 -15.05 -31.86
N ALA A 484 3.93 -16.00 -31.05
CA ALA A 484 3.74 -17.43 -31.25
C ALA A 484 2.35 -17.97 -30.84
N ASN A 485 1.56 -17.23 -30.03
CA ASN A 485 0.36 -17.79 -29.38
C ASN A 485 -1.00 -17.38 -29.97
N THR A 486 -1.08 -16.86 -31.20
CA THR A 486 -2.39 -16.54 -31.81
C THR A 486 -2.54 -17.10 -33.22
N LEU A 487 -2.68 -18.43 -33.32
CA LEU A 487 -3.49 -19.06 -34.36
C LEU A 487 -4.93 -19.17 -33.85
N THR A 488 -5.63 -18.04 -33.76
CA THR A 488 -7.08 -18.03 -33.55
C THR A 488 -7.78 -17.90 -34.89
N ASN A 489 -8.30 -19.01 -35.39
CA ASN A 489 -9.35 -19.02 -36.40
C ASN A 489 -10.58 -18.32 -35.79
N GLY A 490 -10.74 -17.02 -36.02
CA GLY A 490 -11.93 -16.27 -35.57
C GLY A 490 -11.66 -14.78 -35.37
N SER A 491 -12.58 -13.95 -35.86
CA SER A 491 -12.55 -12.48 -35.92
C SER A 491 -12.66 -11.76 -34.55
N SER A 492 -12.07 -12.27 -33.47
CA SER A 492 -12.05 -11.57 -32.16
C SER A 492 -10.69 -10.94 -31.89
N VAL A 493 -10.67 -9.66 -31.54
CA VAL A 493 -9.47 -8.98 -31.04
C VAL A 493 -8.94 -9.77 -29.82
N PRO A 494 -7.66 -10.12 -29.76
CA PRO A 494 -7.13 -10.88 -28.63
C PRO A 494 -7.29 -10.09 -27.31
N SER A 495 -7.68 -10.77 -26.22
CA SER A 495 -7.94 -10.19 -24.89
C SER A 495 -6.66 -9.63 -24.25
N THR A 496 -6.65 -8.35 -23.90
CA THR A 496 -5.47 -7.67 -23.33
C THR A 496 -5.53 -7.82 -21.82
N LEU A 497 -4.63 -8.60 -21.23
CA LEU A 497 -4.69 -8.89 -19.79
C LEU A 497 -3.84 -7.89 -19.02
N LEU A 498 -4.48 -7.21 -18.07
CA LEU A 498 -3.84 -6.37 -17.07
C LEU A 498 -3.94 -7.10 -15.72
N ALA A 499 -2.84 -7.17 -14.97
CA ALA A 499 -2.84 -7.69 -13.61
C ALA A 499 -2.60 -6.55 -12.62
N THR A 500 -3.25 -6.63 -11.46
CA THR A 500 -3.04 -5.71 -10.34
C THR A 500 -2.91 -6.49 -9.04
N CYS A 501 -2.13 -5.96 -8.10
CA CYS A 501 -1.98 -6.55 -6.77
C CYS A 501 -2.25 -5.54 -5.65
N SER A 502 -2.46 -6.06 -4.44
CA SER A 502 -2.81 -5.29 -3.25
C SER A 502 -2.09 -5.81 -2.01
N MET A 503 -1.88 -4.94 -1.03
CA MET A 503 -1.36 -5.31 0.29
C MET A 503 -2.29 -6.28 1.05
N SER A 504 -3.56 -6.39 0.65
CA SER A 504 -4.50 -7.36 1.22
C SER A 504 -4.28 -8.81 0.73
N GLY A 505 -3.33 -9.03 -0.18
CA GLY A 505 -3.08 -10.34 -0.81
C GLY A 505 -4.01 -10.65 -1.99
N ALA A 506 -4.87 -9.72 -2.38
CA ALA A 506 -5.69 -9.87 -3.58
C ALA A 506 -4.88 -9.55 -4.85
N VAL A 507 -4.92 -10.48 -5.81
CA VAL A 507 -4.45 -10.27 -7.19
C VAL A 507 -5.66 -10.33 -8.12
N ARG A 508 -5.79 -9.34 -9.00
CA ARG A 508 -6.86 -9.30 -10.01
C ARG A 508 -6.30 -9.31 -11.40
N ILE A 509 -7.01 -10.01 -12.29
CA ILE A 509 -6.78 -9.97 -13.73
C ILE A 509 -7.98 -9.28 -14.38
N TRP A 510 -7.69 -8.29 -15.20
CA TRP A 510 -8.64 -7.48 -15.93
C TRP A 510 -8.50 -7.74 -17.42
N ASP A 511 -9.60 -7.73 -18.15
CA ASP A 511 -9.55 -7.57 -19.61
C ASP A 511 -9.53 -6.08 -19.93
N ALA A 512 -8.37 -5.56 -20.30
CA ALA A 512 -8.21 -4.16 -20.63
C ALA A 512 -8.94 -3.75 -21.92
N ASN A 513 -9.38 -4.70 -22.77
CA ASN A 513 -10.22 -4.37 -23.94
C ASN A 513 -11.66 -4.01 -23.53
N GLU A 514 -12.16 -4.63 -22.46
CA GLU A 514 -13.46 -4.34 -21.85
C GLU A 514 -13.20 -3.69 -20.47
N PRO A 515 -13.02 -2.36 -20.42
CA PRO A 515 -12.46 -1.67 -19.27
C PRO A 515 -13.20 -2.04 -17.98
N PHE A 516 -12.40 -2.32 -16.94
CA PHE A 516 -12.85 -2.69 -15.58
C PHE A 516 -13.56 -4.04 -15.45
N LYS A 517 -13.57 -4.87 -16.50
CA LYS A 517 -14.01 -6.26 -16.39
C LYS A 517 -12.95 -7.12 -15.71
N SER A 518 -13.16 -7.37 -14.42
CA SER A 518 -12.39 -8.34 -13.65
C SER A 518 -12.68 -9.75 -14.18
N VAL A 519 -11.70 -10.37 -14.83
CA VAL A 519 -11.77 -11.73 -15.38
C VAL A 519 -11.52 -12.76 -14.27
N LYS A 520 -10.55 -12.49 -13.39
CA LYS A 520 -10.15 -13.38 -12.29
C LYS A 520 -9.80 -12.58 -11.04
N ARG A 521 -10.03 -13.18 -9.87
CA ARG A 521 -9.51 -12.74 -8.58
C ARG A 521 -8.85 -13.93 -7.91
N MET A 522 -7.55 -13.83 -7.66
CA MET A 522 -6.72 -14.91 -7.13
C MET A 522 -6.11 -14.44 -5.80
N PRO A 523 -6.24 -15.22 -4.72
CA PRO A 523 -5.52 -14.93 -3.48
C PRO A 523 -4.04 -15.31 -3.62
N THR A 524 -3.16 -14.52 -3.01
CA THR A 524 -1.76 -14.91 -2.82
C THR A 524 -1.64 -16.12 -1.89
N THR A 525 -0.48 -16.77 -1.93
CA THR A 525 -0.15 -17.84 -0.99
C THR A 525 -0.28 -17.32 0.45
N ASP A 526 -1.01 -18.06 1.29
CA ASP A 526 -1.24 -17.72 2.70
C ASP A 526 -1.88 -16.32 2.92
N ASP A 527 -2.56 -15.77 1.90
CA ASP A 527 -3.16 -14.42 1.90
C ASP A 527 -2.17 -13.29 2.28
N THR A 528 -0.88 -13.49 2.00
CA THR A 528 0.17 -12.51 2.33
C THR A 528 0.13 -11.31 1.40
N GLN A 529 0.58 -10.16 1.90
CA GLN A 529 0.69 -8.93 1.12
C GLN A 529 1.50 -9.10 -0.18
N ALA A 530 0.98 -8.53 -1.27
CA ALA A 530 1.73 -8.39 -2.52
C ALA A 530 2.09 -6.91 -2.73
N LEU A 531 3.39 -6.62 -2.83
CA LEU A 531 3.90 -5.27 -3.05
C LEU A 531 4.26 -5.01 -4.51
N LYS A 532 4.59 -6.06 -5.27
CA LYS A 532 4.93 -5.99 -6.69
C LYS A 532 4.31 -7.14 -7.46
N ILE A 533 4.01 -6.88 -8.72
CA ILE A 533 3.49 -7.87 -9.67
C ILE A 533 4.24 -7.77 -10.99
N ALA A 534 4.54 -8.91 -11.62
CA ALA A 534 5.23 -8.92 -12.89
C ALA A 534 4.83 -10.15 -13.72
N PHE A 535 4.45 -9.92 -14.98
CA PHE A 535 4.36 -11.00 -15.95
C PHE A 535 5.75 -11.46 -16.37
N SER A 536 5.90 -12.75 -16.63
CA SER A 536 7.12 -13.27 -17.23
C SER A 536 7.29 -12.71 -18.66
N PRO A 537 8.53 -12.51 -19.14
CA PRO A 537 8.78 -12.03 -20.51
C PRO A 537 8.13 -12.87 -21.61
N ASN A 538 7.92 -14.17 -21.38
CA ASN A 538 7.19 -15.06 -22.30
C ASN A 538 5.65 -14.95 -22.19
N GLY A 539 5.11 -14.20 -21.23
CA GLY A 539 3.68 -13.96 -21.02
C GLY A 539 2.89 -15.14 -20.47
N SER A 540 3.54 -16.23 -20.06
CA SER A 540 2.85 -17.45 -19.61
C SER A 540 2.63 -17.47 -18.11
N LEU A 541 3.52 -16.84 -17.34
CA LEU A 541 3.49 -16.81 -15.89
C LEU A 541 3.22 -15.39 -15.37
N LEU A 542 2.61 -15.33 -14.20
CA LEU A 542 2.43 -14.12 -13.42
C LEU A 542 3.02 -14.36 -12.04
N ALA A 543 3.92 -13.48 -11.59
CA ALA A 543 4.42 -13.49 -10.22
C ALA A 543 3.84 -12.30 -9.45
N ALA A 544 3.33 -12.54 -8.25
CA ALA A 544 3.07 -11.51 -7.25
C ALA A 544 3.89 -11.81 -6.01
N ALA A 545 4.54 -10.79 -5.46
CA ALA A 545 5.50 -10.96 -4.39
C ALA A 545 5.41 -9.84 -3.35
N GLY A 546 5.67 -10.22 -2.11
CA GLY A 546 5.95 -9.32 -1.00
C GLY A 546 7.04 -9.90 -0.10
N PRO A 547 7.29 -9.29 1.06
CA PRO A 547 8.32 -9.74 2.01
C PRO A 547 8.13 -11.19 2.46
N ASP A 548 6.89 -11.63 2.62
CA ASP A 548 6.55 -12.91 3.26
C ASP A 548 6.48 -14.09 2.28
N ALA A 549 6.09 -13.84 1.03
CA ALA A 549 5.94 -14.89 0.03
C ALA A 549 6.00 -14.36 -1.41
N VAL A 550 6.33 -15.28 -2.33
CA VAL A 550 6.14 -15.13 -3.77
C VAL A 550 5.12 -16.17 -4.22
N THR A 551 4.15 -15.74 -5.00
CA THR A 551 3.16 -16.63 -5.61
C THR A 551 3.24 -16.50 -7.12
N VAL A 552 3.27 -17.64 -7.80
CA VAL A 552 3.35 -17.72 -9.27
C VAL A 552 2.14 -18.48 -9.81
N TRP A 553 1.49 -17.91 -10.81
CA TRP A 553 0.37 -18.52 -11.52
C TRP A 553 0.71 -18.72 -12.98
N ASP A 554 0.16 -19.79 -13.57
CA ASP A 554 0.02 -19.90 -15.01
C ASP A 554 -1.26 -19.17 -15.43
N VAL A 555 -1.11 -18.20 -16.32
CA VAL A 555 -2.21 -17.31 -16.72
C VAL A 555 -3.33 -18.08 -17.42
N GLU A 556 -2.98 -19.12 -18.18
CA GLU A 556 -3.90 -19.96 -18.95
C GLU A 556 -4.49 -21.10 -18.11
N ARG A 557 -3.70 -21.68 -17.20
CA ARG A 557 -4.06 -22.94 -16.49
C ARG A 557 -4.86 -22.80 -15.18
N ARG A 558 -5.44 -21.61 -14.91
CA ARG A 558 -6.48 -21.27 -13.88
C ARG A 558 -5.98 -20.88 -12.47
N ASP A 559 -6.94 -20.41 -11.65
CA ASP A 559 -6.85 -19.57 -10.44
C ASP A 559 -5.99 -20.10 -9.26
N VAL A 560 -5.38 -21.27 -9.40
CA VAL A 560 -4.54 -21.90 -8.39
C VAL A 560 -3.07 -21.57 -8.70
N PRO A 561 -2.24 -21.22 -7.71
CA PRO A 561 -0.83 -21.00 -7.95
C PRO A 561 -0.14 -22.28 -8.42
N VAL A 562 0.72 -22.17 -9.43
CA VAL A 562 1.55 -23.28 -9.92
C VAL A 562 2.80 -23.45 -9.09
N ALA A 563 3.28 -22.36 -8.46
CA ALA A 563 4.45 -22.39 -7.61
C ALA A 563 4.40 -21.32 -6.52
N CYS A 564 5.06 -21.58 -5.40
CA CYS A 564 5.17 -20.63 -4.29
C CYS A 564 6.55 -20.67 -3.65
N TRP A 565 6.94 -19.55 -3.07
CA TRP A 565 8.13 -19.38 -2.25
C TRP A 565 7.70 -18.70 -0.95
N ARG A 566 8.14 -19.16 0.22
CA ARG A 566 7.76 -18.55 1.50
C ARG A 566 9.00 -18.17 2.31
N ALA A 567 8.98 -16.98 2.89
CA ALA A 567 10.01 -16.51 3.81
C ALA A 567 10.15 -17.43 5.03
N LYS A 568 9.03 -18.00 5.51
CA LYS A 568 8.98 -18.89 6.69
C LYS A 568 9.75 -20.21 6.53
N ASP A 569 10.05 -20.60 5.29
CA ASP A 569 10.82 -21.80 4.99
C ASP A 569 12.33 -21.56 5.14
N TRP A 570 12.72 -20.31 5.39
CA TRP A 570 14.10 -19.87 5.56
C TRP A 570 14.37 -19.33 6.96
N THR A 571 15.64 -19.36 7.34
CA THR A 571 16.14 -18.73 8.55
C THR A 571 16.32 -17.22 8.34
N ALA A 572 16.19 -16.44 9.42
CA ALA A 572 16.28 -14.98 9.37
C ALA A 572 17.66 -14.44 8.89
N ASP A 573 18.72 -15.24 8.94
CA ASP A 573 20.03 -14.88 8.35
C ASP A 573 20.04 -14.96 6.82
N LYS A 574 19.10 -15.72 6.22
CA LYS A 574 18.92 -15.82 4.77
C LYS A 574 17.89 -14.83 4.26
N TRP A 575 16.74 -14.78 4.92
CA TRP A 575 15.67 -13.86 4.59
C TRP A 575 14.86 -13.48 5.83
N ASP A 576 14.85 -12.18 6.13
CA ASP A 576 14.05 -11.58 7.18
C ASP A 576 13.01 -10.63 6.57
N PRO A 577 11.71 -10.98 6.59
CA PRO A 577 10.64 -10.15 6.04
C PRO A 577 10.38 -8.88 6.87
N SER A 578 10.90 -8.78 8.09
CA SER A 578 10.72 -7.62 8.97
C SER A 578 11.68 -6.47 8.68
N VAL A 579 12.64 -6.67 7.77
CA VAL A 579 13.58 -5.64 7.35
C VAL A 579 12.84 -4.52 6.62
N ASN A 580 13.04 -3.30 7.10
CA ASN A 580 12.57 -2.11 6.40
C ASN A 580 13.41 -1.88 5.14
N GLY A 581 12.74 -1.72 4.00
CA GLY A 581 13.38 -1.43 2.73
C GLY A 581 12.38 -1.39 1.59
N GLU A 582 12.82 -0.90 0.44
CA GLU A 582 12.04 -1.00 -0.80
C GLU A 582 12.05 -2.46 -1.28
N PHE A 583 10.86 -2.94 -1.68
CA PHE A 583 10.71 -4.27 -2.24
C PHE A 583 10.77 -4.21 -3.76
N SER A 584 11.61 -5.06 -4.37
CA SER A 584 11.72 -5.17 -5.82
C SER A 584 11.48 -6.60 -6.29
N LEU A 585 10.89 -6.70 -7.47
CA LEU A 585 10.55 -7.94 -8.16
C LEU A 585 10.99 -7.81 -9.63
N GLY A 586 11.67 -8.82 -10.17
CA GLY A 586 12.10 -8.80 -11.55
C GLY A 586 12.27 -10.19 -12.15
N TRP A 587 11.89 -10.33 -13.42
CA TRP A 587 12.12 -11.55 -14.19
C TRP A 587 13.41 -11.47 -15.00
N ASP A 588 14.14 -12.59 -15.06
CA ASP A 588 15.19 -12.78 -16.06
C ASP A 588 14.56 -12.76 -17.46
N PRO A 589 15.20 -12.13 -18.47
CA PRO A 589 14.78 -12.14 -19.87
C PRO A 589 14.23 -13.44 -20.44
N ASP A 590 14.72 -14.58 -19.98
CA ASP A 590 14.28 -15.90 -20.47
C ASP A 590 13.11 -16.51 -19.68
N SER A 591 12.55 -15.80 -18.69
CA SER A 591 11.47 -16.28 -17.82
C SER A 591 11.82 -17.53 -16.98
N SER A 592 13.10 -17.88 -16.81
CA SER A 592 13.50 -19.04 -16.00
C SER A 592 13.77 -18.71 -14.54
N ARG A 593 14.04 -17.44 -14.24
CA ARG A 593 14.41 -16.97 -12.90
C ARG A 593 13.68 -15.70 -12.53
N LEU A 594 13.44 -15.56 -11.23
CA LEU A 594 12.78 -14.43 -10.61
C LEU A 594 13.67 -13.90 -9.50
N SER A 595 13.96 -12.61 -9.49
CA SER A 595 14.65 -11.95 -8.38
C SER A 595 13.66 -11.26 -7.48
N ILE A 596 13.85 -11.43 -6.16
CA ILE A 596 13.24 -10.59 -5.14
C ILE A 596 14.35 -9.90 -4.35
N ALA A 597 14.12 -8.65 -3.96
CA ALA A 597 14.99 -7.97 -3.00
C ALA A 597 14.21 -7.14 -2.00
N LEU A 598 14.71 -7.13 -0.76
CA LEU A 598 14.20 -6.36 0.37
C LEU A 598 15.38 -5.79 1.16
N GLY A 599 15.61 -4.48 1.02
CA GLY A 599 16.83 -3.85 1.53
C GLY A 599 18.08 -4.53 0.94
N ASN A 600 18.99 -5.00 1.80
CA ASN A 600 20.23 -5.66 1.37
C ASN A 600 20.10 -7.15 1.05
N GLN A 601 18.89 -7.71 1.16
CA GLN A 601 18.63 -9.11 0.93
C GLN A 601 18.20 -9.29 -0.53
N ILE A 602 18.91 -10.12 -1.29
CA ILE A 602 18.54 -10.45 -2.67
C ILE A 602 18.51 -11.97 -2.83
N ALA A 603 17.38 -12.48 -3.31
CA ALA A 603 17.20 -13.88 -3.63
C ALA A 603 16.83 -14.03 -5.11
N VAL A 604 17.47 -14.98 -5.78
CA VAL A 604 17.18 -15.37 -7.17
C VAL A 604 16.58 -16.76 -7.13
N ILE A 605 15.30 -16.84 -7.48
CA ILE A 605 14.46 -18.03 -7.43
C ILE A 605 14.41 -18.63 -8.82
N THR A 606 14.77 -19.91 -8.94
CA THR A 606 14.68 -20.65 -10.20
C THR A 606 13.29 -21.25 -10.33
N ILE A 607 12.64 -21.07 -11.48
CA ILE A 607 11.32 -21.61 -11.77
C ILE A 607 11.50 -22.82 -12.68
N ALA A 608 11.13 -23.99 -12.17
CA ALA A 608 11.09 -25.22 -12.96
C ALA A 608 10.01 -25.07 -14.04
N ARG A 609 10.38 -25.36 -15.29
CA ARG A 609 9.45 -25.38 -16.43
C ARG A 609 8.82 -26.75 -16.60
#